data_AF-A0AA97DAG4-F1
#
_entry.id   AF-A0AA97DAG4-F1
#
_cell.length_a   1.000
_cell.length_b   1.000
_cell.length_c   1.000
_cell.angle_alpha   90.00
_cell.angle_beta   90.00
_cell.angle_gamma   90.00
#
_symmetry.space_group_name_H-M   'P 1'
#
loop_
_entity.id
_entity.type
_entity.pdbx_description
1 polymer ?
#
loop_
_entity_poly.entity_id
_entity_poly.type
_entity_poly.pdbx_seq_one_letter_code
_entity_poly.pdbx_strand_id
1 'polypeptide(L)'
;MNGVTQDMKYRLSLICYAEKFGVSRASRKYNRSRSYIYFWKARYDGTLSSLANHSNRPHSHPNQHTEEELELIRNMRRRNPELGMIEL
;
A
#
# COMPACT_ATOMS: atom_id res chain seq x y z
N MET A 1 -7.37 1.71 -9.75
CA MET A 1 -7.17 0.25 -9.66
C MET A 1 -8.53 -0.37 -9.37
N ASN A 2 -9.30 -0.73 -10.40
CA ASN A 2 -10.71 -1.07 -10.25
C ASN A 2 -10.95 -2.56 -10.55
N GLY A 3 -10.15 -3.44 -9.93
CA GLY A 3 -10.23 -4.88 -10.21
C GLY A 3 -9.84 -5.72 -9.00
N VAL A 4 -10.71 -6.66 -8.65
CA VAL A 4 -10.41 -7.70 -7.66
C VAL A 4 -9.23 -8.54 -8.16
N THR A 5 -8.13 -8.54 -7.42
CA THR A 5 -6.94 -9.32 -7.79
C THR A 5 -7.07 -10.79 -7.36
N GLN A 6 -6.32 -11.67 -8.03
CA GLN A 6 -6.26 -13.09 -7.65
C GLN A 6 -5.72 -13.26 -6.21
N ASP A 7 -4.77 -12.40 -5.82
CA ASP A 7 -4.21 -12.34 -4.47
C ASP A 7 -5.28 -12.08 -3.41
N MET A 8 -6.22 -11.16 -3.67
CA MET A 8 -7.31 -10.85 -2.74
C MET A 8 -8.22 -12.07 -2.57
N LYS A 9 -8.58 -12.75 -3.67
CA LYS A 9 -9.39 -13.97 -3.63
C LYS A 9 -8.66 -15.09 -2.87
N TYR A 10 -7.36 -15.25 -3.10
CA TYR A 10 -6.53 -16.20 -2.37
C TYR A 10 -6.54 -15.91 -0.86
N ARG A 11 -6.30 -14.65 -0.46
CA ARG A 11 -6.32 -14.24 0.95
C ARG A 11 -7.69 -14.46 1.59
N LEU A 12 -8.78 -14.19 0.86
CA LEU A 12 -10.13 -14.48 1.34
C LEU A 12 -10.31 -15.98 1.62
N SER A 13 -9.93 -16.84 0.67
CA SER A 13 -10.02 -18.30 0.85
C SER A 13 -9.16 -18.82 2.01
N LEU A 14 -7.99 -18.21 2.24
CA LEU A 14 -7.11 -18.50 3.37
C LEU A 14 -7.78 -18.15 4.70
N ILE A 15 -8.38 -16.95 4.79
CA ILE A 15 -9.05 -16.47 6.01
C ILE A 15 -10.30 -17.31 6.31
N CYS A 16 -11.18 -17.53 5.32
CA CYS A 16 -12.39 -18.35 5.51
C CYS A 16 -12.03 -19.77 5.97
N TYR A 17 -10.94 -20.34 5.43
CA TYR A 17 -10.47 -21.65 5.88
C TYR A 17 -9.90 -21.59 7.30
N ALA A 18 -9.16 -20.54 7.66
CA ALA A 18 -8.63 -20.35 9.01
C ALA A 18 -9.73 -20.12 10.05
N GLU A 19 -10.85 -19.49 9.68
CA GLU A 19 -12.02 -19.34 10.54
C GLU A 19 -12.75 -20.67 10.76
N LYS A 20 -12.91 -21.46 9.69
CA LYS A 20 -13.60 -22.75 9.77
C LYS A 20 -12.80 -23.84 10.49
N PHE A 21 -11.48 -23.89 10.29
CA PHE A 21 -10.64 -25.01 10.74
C PHE A 21 -9.49 -24.61 11.68
N GLY A 22 -9.33 -23.32 11.96
CA GLY A 22 -8.26 -22.80 12.80
C GLY A 22 -6.95 -22.51 12.04
N VAL A 23 -6.17 -21.57 12.59
CA VAL A 23 -4.93 -21.06 12.00
C VAL A 23 -3.86 -22.15 11.84
N SER A 24 -3.74 -23.08 12.80
CA SER A 24 -2.78 -24.20 12.72
C SER A 24 -2.99 -25.08 11.48
N ARG A 25 -4.25 -25.35 11.11
CA ARG A 25 -4.59 -26.18 9.94
C ARG A 25 -4.43 -25.38 8.66
N ALA A 26 -4.83 -24.11 8.66
CA ALA A 26 -4.64 -23.20 7.53
C ALA A 26 -3.15 -23.02 7.19
N SER A 27 -2.29 -22.84 8.19
CA SER A 27 -0.85 -22.70 8.02
C SER A 27 -0.22 -23.88 7.27
N ARG A 28 -0.57 -25.12 7.67
CA ARG A 28 -0.10 -26.34 7.00
C ARG A 28 -0.68 -26.49 5.59
N LYS A 29 -1.97 -26.23 5.40
CA LYS A 29 -2.65 -26.39 4.11
C LYS A 29 -2.10 -25.43 3.05
N TYR A 30 -1.94 -24.16 3.41
CA TYR A 30 -1.57 -23.10 2.47
C TYR A 30 -0.07 -22.79 2.48
N ASN A 31 0.73 -23.51 3.26
CA ASN A 31 2.16 -23.26 3.45
C ASN A 31 2.46 -21.78 3.74
N ARG A 32 1.78 -21.24 4.75
CA ARG A 32 1.97 -19.85 5.21
C ARG A 32 2.18 -19.82 6.70
N SER A 33 3.02 -18.90 7.16
CA SER A 33 3.27 -18.72 8.59
C SER A 33 2.00 -18.30 9.31
N ARG A 34 1.91 -18.65 10.59
CA ARG A 34 0.79 -18.23 11.45
C ARG A 34 0.71 -16.70 11.54
N SER A 35 1.87 -16.02 11.57
CA SER A 35 1.95 -14.56 11.59
C SER A 35 1.32 -13.93 10.35
N TYR A 36 1.57 -14.48 9.16
CA TYR A 36 0.93 -14.02 7.92
C TYR A 36 -0.60 -14.15 7.99
N ILE A 37 -1.11 -15.26 8.52
CA ILE A 37 -2.55 -15.51 8.64
C ILE A 37 -3.18 -14.54 9.66
N TYR A 38 -2.55 -14.33 10.83
CA TYR A 38 -3.04 -13.38 11.82
C TYR A 38 -3.01 -11.93 11.30
N PHE A 39 -1.97 -11.54 10.55
CA PHE A 39 -1.90 -10.23 9.93
C PHE A 39 -3.10 -9.97 9.01
N TRP A 40 -3.41 -10.89 8.10
CA TRP A 40 -4.54 -10.73 7.19
C TRP A 40 -5.89 -10.87 7.89
N LYS A 41 -5.99 -11.73 8.90
CA LYS A 41 -7.20 -11.85 9.72
C LYS A 41 -7.49 -10.56 10.50
N ALA A 42 -6.47 -9.89 11.02
CA ALA A 42 -6.62 -8.61 11.71
C ALA A 42 -7.01 -7.46 10.77
N ARG A 43 -6.61 -7.54 9.49
CA ARG A 43 -6.96 -6.55 8.48
C ARG A 43 -8.37 -6.76 7.89
N TYR A 44 -8.90 -7.99 7.93
CA TYR A 44 -10.16 -8.33 7.29
C TYR A 44 -11.37 -7.76 8.05
N ASP A 45 -12.11 -6.90 7.37
CA ASP A 45 -13.32 -6.22 7.86
C ASP A 45 -14.63 -6.85 7.32
N GLY A 46 -14.54 -7.99 6.64
CA GLY A 46 -15.66 -8.62 5.94
C GLY A 46 -15.78 -8.24 4.46
N THR A 47 -15.00 -7.25 4.00
CA THR A 47 -14.96 -6.86 2.58
C THR A 47 -13.73 -7.43 1.89
N LEU A 48 -13.83 -7.70 0.58
CA LEU A 48 -12.68 -8.16 -0.20
C LEU A 48 -11.60 -7.06 -0.34
N SER A 49 -12.02 -5.80 -0.31
CA SER A 49 -11.16 -4.62 -0.45
C SER A 49 -10.14 -4.50 0.68
N SER A 50 -10.48 -4.87 1.91
CA SER A 50 -9.54 -4.85 3.03
C SER A 50 -8.36 -5.82 2.86
N LEU A 51 -8.51 -6.83 2.00
CA LEU A 51 -7.43 -7.78 1.67
C LEU A 51 -6.50 -7.28 0.55
N ALA A 52 -6.67 -6.03 0.10
CA ALA A 52 -5.76 -5.42 -0.85
C ALA A 52 -4.38 -5.11 -0.23
N ASN A 53 -3.36 -5.05 -1.08
CA ASN A 53 -2.08 -4.50 -0.68
C ASN A 53 -2.21 -2.97 -0.56
N HIS A 54 -1.65 -2.42 0.52
CA HIS A 54 -1.43 -0.98 0.62
C HIS A 54 -0.17 -0.61 -0.16
N SER A 55 -0.04 0.66 -0.52
CA SER A 55 1.18 1.18 -1.10
C SER A 55 2.35 1.02 -0.11
N ASN A 56 3.46 0.46 -0.58
CA ASN A 56 4.72 0.41 0.17
C ASN A 56 5.63 1.60 -0.15
N ARG A 57 5.13 2.60 -0.90
CA ARG A 57 5.92 3.78 -1.27
C ARG A 57 6.16 4.62 -0.02
N PRO A 58 7.42 5.05 0.25
CA PRO A 58 7.68 5.98 1.35
C PRO A 58 6.88 7.27 1.14
N HIS A 59 6.30 7.79 2.22
CA HIS A 59 5.54 9.03 2.18
C HIS A 59 6.45 10.26 2.08
N SER A 60 7.65 10.18 2.65
CA SER A 60 8.63 11.26 2.63
C SER A 60 10.06 10.75 2.64
N HIS A 61 11.00 11.63 2.31
CA HIS A 61 12.44 11.42 2.46
C HIS A 61 13.09 12.67 3.07
N PRO A 62 14.24 12.56 3.76
CA PRO A 62 14.83 13.68 4.51
C PRO A 62 15.20 14.88 3.64
N ASN A 63 15.58 14.64 2.38
CA ASN A 63 15.94 15.70 1.42
C ASN A 63 14.75 16.12 0.53
N GLN A 64 13.51 15.91 0.98
CA GLN A 64 12.34 16.28 0.20
C GLN A 64 12.07 17.76 0.35
N HIS A 65 11.76 18.43 -0.76
CA HIS A 65 11.35 19.83 -0.73
C HIS A 65 10.11 20.04 0.13
N THR A 66 10.10 21.15 0.87
CA THR A 66 8.89 21.58 1.58
C THR A 66 7.86 22.10 0.59
N GLU A 67 6.60 22.16 1.00
CA GLU A 67 5.56 22.73 0.11
C GLU A 67 5.83 24.21 -0.18
N GLU A 68 6.42 24.97 0.77
CA GLU A 68 6.80 26.37 0.55
C GLU A 68 7.91 26.48 -0.50
N GLU A 69 8.94 25.63 -0.44
CA GLU A 69 10.01 25.59 -1.44
C GLU A 69 9.46 25.24 -2.83
N LEU A 70 8.58 24.25 -2.91
CA LEU A 70 7.93 23.88 -4.18
C LEU A 70 7.07 25.02 -4.73
N GLU A 71 6.32 25.71 -3.86
CA GLU A 71 5.53 26.88 -4.27
C GLU A 71 6.41 28.02 -4.75
N LEU A 72 7.54 28.28 -4.09
CA LEU A 72 8.52 29.27 -4.52
C LEU A 72 9.08 28.93 -5.91
N ILE A 73 9.55 27.69 -6.12
CA ILE A 73 10.07 27.22 -7.41
C ILE A 73 9.00 27.34 -8.51
N ARG A 74 7.75 26.93 -8.24
CA ARG A 74 6.63 27.04 -9.18
C ARG A 74 6.34 28.51 -9.52
N ASN A 75 6.35 29.41 -8.54
CA ASN A 75 6.11 30.83 -8.74
C ASN A 75 7.23 31.51 -9.53
N MET A 76 8.49 31.19 -9.26
CA MET A 76 9.65 31.73 -9.99
C MET A 76 9.63 31.31 -11.46
N ARG A 77 9.35 30.04 -11.75
CA ARG A 77 9.19 29.54 -13.14
C ARG A 77 8.03 30.21 -13.87
N ARG A 78 6.90 30.38 -13.19
CA ARG A 78 5.71 31.02 -13.79
C ARG A 78 5.96 32.48 -14.16
N ARG A 79 6.73 33.21 -13.35
CA ARG A 79 7.02 34.64 -13.59
C ARG A 79 8.15 34.85 -14.59
N ASN A 80 9.07 33.88 -14.73
CA ASN A 80 10.24 33.98 -15.60
C ASN A 80 10.34 32.75 -16.53
N PRO A 81 9.50 32.68 -17.58
CA PRO A 81 9.41 31.48 -18.44
C PRO A 81 10.65 31.21 -19.30
N GLU A 82 11.45 32.24 -19.61
CA GLU A 82 12.69 32.12 -20.39
C GLU A 82 13.91 31.73 -19.55
N LEU A 83 13.78 31.74 -18.21
CA LEU A 83 14.89 31.51 -17.28
C LEU A 83 15.27 30.02 -17.25
N GLY A 84 16.57 29.75 -17.32
CA GLY A 84 17.10 28.39 -17.29
C GLY A 84 16.98 27.73 -15.91
N MET A 85 17.02 26.39 -15.87
CA MET A 85 16.98 25.61 -14.63
C MET A 85 18.13 25.91 -13.64
N ILE A 86 19.26 26.40 -14.14
CA ILE A 86 20.47 26.68 -13.34
C ILE A 86 20.38 28.08 -12.68
N GLU A 87 19.57 28.96 -13.26
CA GLU A 87 19.43 30.36 -12.83
C GLU A 87 18.32 30.53 -11.78
N LEU A 88 17.63 29.45 -11.44
CA LEU A 88 16.41 29.41 -10.64
C LEU A 88 16.68 28.70 -9.30
#